data_AF-A0A2P4YGL4-F1
#
_entry.id   AF-A0A2P4YGL4-F1
#
_cell.length_a   1.000
_cell.length_b   1.000
_cell.length_c   1.000
_cell.angle_alpha   90.00
_cell.angle_beta   90.00
_cell.angle_gamma   90.00
#
_symmetry.space_group_name_H-M   'P 1'
#
loop_
_entity.id
_entity.type
_entity.pdbx_description
1 polymer ?
#
loop_
_entity_poly.entity_id
_entity_poly.type
_entity_poly.pdbx_seq_one_letter_code
_entity_poly.pdbx_strand_id
1 'polypeptide(L)'
;MEDRQLTKAWLDVSKDGIVGTDQSGAQFWERVTQIYNDTRPRQQERYKRHQNAVANRWKAIRFAVGKFCGCYAAVKLLNQSGKTDEDRVQDARSMYEDELDADFEFIEAWRVLREEPTWKAVRPSQMLATTFASVASVTLAPSVSHRLTGYWTN
;
A
#
# COMPACT_ATOMS: atom_id res chain seq x y z
N MET A 1 7.98 15.69 -2.22
CA MET A 1 8.22 15.68 -0.75
C MET A 1 7.00 15.21 0.03
N GLU A 2 5.80 15.72 -0.30
CA GLU A 2 4.53 15.39 0.38
C GLU A 2 4.16 13.90 0.26
N ASP A 3 4.19 13.32 -0.94
CA ASP A 3 3.84 11.89 -1.13
C ASP A 3 4.82 10.93 -0.47
N ARG A 4 6.12 11.30 -0.41
CA ARG A 4 7.13 10.53 0.33
C ARG A 4 6.83 10.49 1.83
N GLN A 5 6.36 11.59 2.41
CA GLN A 5 5.98 11.65 3.82
C GLN A 5 4.75 10.81 4.09
N LEU A 6 3.74 10.87 3.21
CA LEU A 6 2.57 10.02 3.29
C LEU A 6 2.95 8.52 3.23
N THR A 7 3.83 8.14 2.31
CA THR A 7 4.31 6.77 2.20
C THR A 7 5.02 6.29 3.46
N LYS A 8 5.86 7.13 4.07
CA LYS A 8 6.51 6.80 5.34
C LYS A 8 5.49 6.64 6.47
N ALA A 9 4.57 7.60 6.62
CA ALA A 9 3.52 7.55 7.63
C ALA A 9 2.66 6.28 7.49
N TRP A 10 2.33 5.89 6.27
CA TRP A 10 1.62 4.64 6.02
C TRP A 10 2.43 3.40 6.41
N LEU A 11 3.73 3.37 6.09
CA LEU A 11 4.61 2.26 6.45
C LEU A 11 4.82 2.13 7.96
N ASP A 12 4.95 3.25 8.67
CA ASP A 12 5.11 3.24 10.13
C ASP A 12 3.89 2.59 10.78
N VAL A 13 2.67 3.05 10.46
CA VAL A 13 1.43 2.46 10.99
C VAL A 13 1.20 1.02 10.52
N SER A 14 1.59 0.70 9.28
CA SER A 14 1.43 -0.66 8.73
C SER A 14 2.37 -1.67 9.40
N LYS A 15 3.48 -1.22 9.99
CA LYS A 15 4.48 -2.08 10.66
C LYS A 15 4.35 -2.09 12.17
N ASP A 16 3.69 -1.09 12.75
CA ASP A 16 3.42 -1.02 14.17
C ASP A 16 2.60 -2.25 14.60
N GLY A 17 3.24 -3.18 15.32
CA GLY A 17 2.64 -4.43 15.81
C GLY A 17 1.54 -4.24 16.88
N ILE A 18 1.19 -3.00 17.22
CA ILE A 18 -0.01 -2.65 18.02
C ILE A 18 -1.27 -2.67 17.11
N VAL A 19 -1.30 -3.63 16.20
CA VAL A 19 -2.44 -4.00 15.35
C VAL A 19 -2.88 -5.38 15.83
N GLY A 20 -3.20 -5.44 17.13
CA GLY A 20 -3.96 -6.56 17.69
C GLY A 20 -5.41 -6.41 17.23
N THR A 21 -5.78 -7.16 16.20
CA THR A 21 -7.12 -7.73 15.88
C THR A 21 -8.37 -6.82 15.84
N ASP A 22 -8.33 -5.54 16.24
CA ASP A 22 -9.53 -4.71 16.44
C ASP A 22 -9.32 -3.23 16.05
N GLN A 23 -8.54 -2.95 15.00
CA GLN A 23 -8.58 -1.61 14.38
C GLN A 23 -9.59 -1.59 13.24
N SER A 24 -10.64 -0.79 13.41
CA SER A 24 -11.46 -0.37 12.28
C SER A 24 -10.58 0.37 11.27
N GLY A 25 -10.87 0.24 9.97
CA GLY A 25 -10.11 0.96 8.93
C GLY A 25 -10.03 2.47 9.17
N ALA A 26 -10.98 3.06 9.90
CA ALA A 26 -10.96 4.45 10.33
C ALA A 26 -9.79 4.78 11.29
N GLN A 27 -9.53 3.94 12.29
CA GLN A 27 -8.44 4.15 13.25
C GLN A 27 -7.06 4.05 12.60
N PHE A 28 -6.92 3.14 11.63
CA PHE A 28 -5.70 3.05 10.82
C PHE A 28 -5.45 4.38 10.09
N TRP A 29 -6.45 4.89 9.36
CA TRP A 29 -6.32 6.13 8.61
C TRP A 29 -6.19 7.36 9.50
N GLU A 30 -6.75 7.35 10.70
CA GLU A 30 -6.54 8.37 11.71
C GLU A 30 -5.07 8.48 12.10
N ARG A 31 -4.42 7.37 12.47
CA ARG A 31 -2.99 7.35 12.83
C ARG A 31 -2.11 7.78 11.67
N VAL A 32 -2.36 7.27 10.46
CA VAL A 32 -1.61 7.67 9.26
C VAL A 32 -1.75 9.16 9.02
N THR A 33 -2.97 9.70 9.15
CA THR A 33 -3.25 11.12 8.95
C THR A 33 -2.59 11.99 10.01
N GLN A 34 -2.52 11.53 11.26
CA GLN A 34 -1.84 12.22 12.34
C GLN A 34 -0.34 12.32 12.08
N ILE A 35 0.34 11.18 11.86
CA ILE A 35 1.78 11.15 11.54
C ILE A 35 2.09 11.99 10.30
N TYR A 36 1.24 11.89 9.28
CA TYR A 36 1.41 12.67 8.07
C TYR A 36 1.25 14.18 8.30
N ASN A 37 0.26 14.63 9.07
CA ASN A 37 0.11 16.05 9.38
C ASN A 37 1.24 16.57 10.29
N ASP A 38 1.73 15.76 11.22
CA ASP A 38 2.79 16.13 12.17
C ASP A 38 4.17 16.21 11.52
N THR A 39 4.40 15.47 10.43
CA THR A 39 5.66 15.47 9.68
C THR A 39 5.72 16.53 8.58
N ARG A 40 4.62 17.25 8.33
CA ARG A 40 4.58 18.35 7.35
C ARG A 40 5.22 19.64 7.92
N PRO A 41 5.79 20.50 7.06
CA PRO A 41 6.38 21.76 7.51
C PRO A 41 5.36 22.61 8.29
N ARG A 42 5.78 23.24 9.39
CA ARG A 42 4.93 24.07 10.28
C ARG A 42 4.08 25.12 9.54
N GLN A 43 4.55 25.65 8.41
CA GLN A 43 3.78 26.59 7.58
C GLN A 43 2.47 25.97 7.03
N GLN A 44 2.36 24.64 7.00
CA GLN A 44 1.19 23.90 6.54
C GLN A 44 0.33 23.37 7.71
N GLU A 45 0.70 23.63 8.96
CA GLU A 45 -0.04 23.20 10.17
C GLU A 45 -1.46 23.79 10.22
N ARG A 46 -1.64 24.99 9.64
CA ARG A 46 -2.96 25.63 9.46
C ARG A 46 -3.89 24.88 8.50
N TYR A 47 -3.36 23.96 7.69
CA TYR A 47 -4.09 23.20 6.67
C TYR A 47 -3.93 21.70 6.89
N LYS A 48 -4.41 21.22 8.05
CA LYS A 48 -4.49 19.78 8.35
C LYS A 48 -5.31 19.08 7.28
N ARG A 49 -4.78 17.98 6.73
CA ARG A 49 -5.50 17.15 5.76
C ARG A 49 -6.46 16.24 6.50
N HIS A 50 -7.68 16.14 5.98
CA HIS A 50 -8.68 15.20 6.47
C HIS A 50 -8.34 13.76 6.06
N GLN A 51 -8.73 12.78 6.86
CA GLN A 51 -8.44 11.36 6.63
C GLN A 51 -8.80 10.90 5.22
N ASN A 52 -9.98 11.28 4.72
CA ASN A 52 -10.42 10.96 3.35
C ASN A 52 -9.47 11.48 2.26
N ALA A 53 -8.93 12.70 2.42
CA ALA A 53 -8.00 13.26 1.45
C ALA A 53 -6.67 12.49 1.45
N VAL A 54 -6.18 12.13 2.64
CA VAL A 54 -4.96 11.34 2.84
C VAL A 54 -5.14 9.94 2.24
N ALA A 55 -6.25 9.26 2.55
CA ALA A 55 -6.57 7.94 2.02
C ALA A 55 -6.73 7.94 0.49
N ASN A 56 -7.37 8.95 -0.08
CA ASN A 56 -7.52 9.06 -1.54
C ASN A 56 -6.18 9.33 -2.23
N ARG A 57 -5.33 10.19 -1.68
CA ARG A 57 -3.97 10.41 -2.22
C ARG A 57 -3.15 9.13 -2.13
N TRP A 58 -3.25 8.38 -1.03
CA TRP A 58 -2.60 7.07 -0.92
C TRP A 58 -3.07 6.07 -1.97
N LYS A 59 -4.37 6.00 -2.26
CA LYS A 59 -4.90 5.12 -3.33
C LYS A 59 -4.27 5.44 -4.68
N ALA A 60 -4.15 6.73 -5.02
CA ALA A 60 -3.51 7.16 -6.26
C ALA A 60 -2.02 6.74 -6.31
N ILE A 61 -1.26 7.02 -5.24
CA ILE A 61 0.15 6.61 -5.12
C ILE A 61 0.27 5.10 -5.30
N ARG A 62 -0.53 4.33 -4.55
CA ARG A 62 -0.48 2.86 -4.55
C ARG A 62 -0.73 2.30 -5.95
N PHE A 63 -1.74 2.82 -6.65
CA PHE A 63 -2.08 2.37 -8.00
C PHE A 63 -0.94 2.65 -8.98
N ALA A 64 -0.45 3.89 -9.03
CA ALA A 64 0.63 4.29 -9.94
C ALA A 64 1.93 3.55 -9.64
N VAL A 65 2.34 3.47 -8.36
CA VAL A 65 3.56 2.77 -7.93
C VAL A 65 3.52 1.30 -8.33
N GLY A 66 2.38 0.63 -8.18
CA GLY A 66 2.32 -0.77 -8.52
C GLY A 66 2.31 -1.03 -10.04
N LYS A 67 1.75 -0.12 -10.85
CA LYS A 67 1.89 -0.16 -12.31
C LYS A 67 3.36 0.01 -12.70
N PHE A 68 4.03 0.99 -12.12
CA PHE A 68 5.45 1.22 -12.28
C PHE A 68 6.30 0.00 -11.88
N CYS A 69 5.95 -0.71 -10.79
CA CYS A 69 6.61 -1.97 -10.43
C CYS A 69 6.50 -3.03 -11.52
N GLY A 70 5.35 -3.10 -12.22
CA GLY A 70 5.16 -3.97 -13.39
C GLY A 70 6.12 -3.63 -14.53
N CYS A 71 6.18 -2.35 -14.92
CA CYS A 71 7.10 -1.86 -15.96
C CYS A 71 8.56 -2.14 -15.57
N TYR A 72 8.94 -1.82 -14.33
CA TYR A 72 10.30 -2.05 -13.83
C TYR A 72 10.66 -3.55 -13.76
N ALA A 73 9.72 -4.42 -13.44
CA ALA A 73 9.92 -5.88 -13.50
C ALA A 73 10.12 -6.36 -14.94
N ALA A 74 9.35 -5.86 -15.90
CA ALA A 74 9.52 -6.17 -17.32
C ALA A 74 10.90 -5.70 -17.83
N VAL A 75 11.31 -4.47 -17.50
CA VAL A 75 12.65 -3.93 -17.82
C VAL A 75 13.76 -4.79 -17.22
N LYS A 76 13.60 -5.30 -16.00
CA LYS A 76 14.55 -6.22 -15.36
C LYS A 76 14.67 -7.57 -16.08
N LEU A 77 13.58 -8.09 -16.63
CA LEU A 77 13.57 -9.35 -17.38
C LEU A 77 14.21 -9.22 -18.77
N LEU A 78 13.99 -8.08 -19.43
CA LEU A 78 14.48 -7.81 -20.79
C LEU A 78 15.98 -7.45 -20.82
N ASN A 79 16.50 -6.77 -19.79
CA ASN A 79 17.86 -6.27 -19.79
C ASN A 79 18.89 -7.30 -19.29
N GLN A 80 19.55 -8.01 -20.21
CA GLN A 80 20.76 -8.79 -19.97
C GLN A 80 22.00 -7.88 -19.90
N SER A 81 22.70 -7.91 -18.75
CA SER A 81 24.01 -7.29 -18.38
C SER A 81 24.37 -5.86 -18.88
N GLY A 82 24.69 -4.95 -17.95
CA GLY A 82 25.44 -3.72 -18.23
C GLY A 82 24.80 -2.39 -17.79
N LYS A 83 23.49 -2.36 -17.54
CA LYS A 83 22.77 -1.15 -17.08
C LYS A 83 22.84 -0.94 -15.56
N THR A 84 22.89 0.31 -15.13
CA THR A 84 22.79 0.70 -13.71
C THR A 84 21.35 0.57 -13.19
N ASP A 85 21.12 0.73 -11.88
CA ASP A 85 19.75 0.73 -11.34
C ASP A 85 18.98 1.95 -11.85
N GLU A 86 19.63 3.11 -11.90
CA GLU A 86 19.09 4.37 -12.44
C GLU A 86 18.68 4.25 -13.91
N ASP A 87 19.48 3.59 -14.76
CA ASP A 87 19.12 3.36 -16.16
C ASP A 87 17.84 2.52 -16.27
N ARG A 88 17.70 1.49 -15.42
CA ARG A 88 16.49 0.65 -15.39
C ARG A 88 15.27 1.43 -14.89
N VAL A 89 15.45 2.36 -13.96
CA VAL A 89 14.38 3.26 -13.51
C VAL A 89 13.94 4.16 -14.66
N GLN A 90 14.86 4.69 -15.45
CA GLN A 90 14.53 5.54 -16.59
C GLN A 90 13.82 4.76 -17.71
N ASP A 91 14.31 3.56 -18.04
CA ASP A 91 13.64 2.64 -18.98
C ASP A 91 12.21 2.33 -18.52
N ALA A 92 12.01 2.09 -17.22
CA ALA A 92 10.69 1.79 -16.65
C ALA A 92 9.74 3.00 -16.69
N ARG A 93 10.26 4.23 -16.58
CA ARG A 93 9.45 5.46 -16.73
C ARG A 93 9.00 5.64 -18.17
N SER A 94 9.89 5.41 -19.13
CA SER A 94 9.53 5.44 -20.56
C SER A 94 8.43 4.43 -20.86
N MET A 95 8.59 3.18 -20.40
CA MET A 95 7.57 2.14 -20.57
C MET A 95 6.23 2.49 -19.90
N TYR A 96 6.27 3.13 -18.72
CA TYR A 96 5.06 3.60 -18.04
C TYR A 96 4.35 4.71 -18.82
N GLU A 97 5.10 5.68 -19.35
CA GLU A 97 4.58 6.78 -20.17
C GLU A 97 3.96 6.25 -21.46
N ASP A 98 4.63 5.32 -22.14
CA ASP A 98 4.12 4.67 -23.35
C ASP A 98 2.82 3.88 -23.09
N GLU A 99 2.70 3.22 -21.93
CA GLU A 99 1.52 2.41 -21.58
C GLU A 99 0.32 3.23 -21.06
N LEU A 100 0.58 4.35 -20.38
CA LEU A 100 -0.45 5.10 -19.64
C LEU A 100 -0.67 6.52 -20.13
N ASP A 101 0.09 6.97 -21.14
CA ASP A 101 0.06 8.33 -21.69
C ASP A 101 0.25 9.40 -20.58
N ALA A 102 1.09 9.08 -19.59
CA ALA A 102 1.30 9.90 -18.40
C ALA A 102 2.69 9.69 -17.79
N ASP A 103 3.33 10.79 -17.35
CA ASP A 103 4.60 10.71 -16.60
C ASP A 103 4.39 10.12 -15.20
N PHE A 104 5.39 9.37 -14.74
CA PHE A 104 5.39 8.81 -13.40
C PHE A 104 5.90 9.82 -12.37
N GLU A 105 4.99 10.48 -11.66
CA GLU A 105 5.32 11.52 -10.64
C GLU A 105 5.77 10.95 -9.28
N PHE A 106 5.52 9.66 -8.99
CA PHE A 106 5.63 9.08 -7.64
C PHE A 106 6.97 8.37 -7.34
N ILE A 107 8.07 8.81 -7.95
CA ILE A 107 9.36 8.11 -7.84
C ILE A 107 9.89 8.02 -6.40
N GLU A 108 9.74 9.08 -5.63
CA GLU A 108 10.19 9.10 -4.22
C GLU A 108 9.34 8.20 -3.32
N ALA A 109 8.06 8.01 -3.65
CA ALA A 109 7.21 7.05 -2.96
C ALA A 109 7.61 5.61 -3.33
N TRP A 110 7.87 5.34 -4.60
CA TRP A 110 8.36 4.04 -5.06
C TRP A 110 9.72 3.69 -4.44
N ARG A 111 10.68 4.62 -4.36
CA ARG A 111 11.99 4.38 -3.72
C ARG A 111 11.87 3.99 -2.24
N VAL A 112 10.85 4.46 -1.54
CA VAL A 112 10.57 4.05 -0.16
C VAL A 112 9.91 2.67 -0.11
N LEU A 113 8.99 2.38 -1.05
CA LEU A 113 8.24 1.13 -1.07
C LEU A 113 9.00 -0.07 -1.65
N ARG A 114 9.95 0.15 -2.56
CA ARG A 114 10.70 -0.93 -3.25
C ARG A 114 11.47 -1.83 -2.30
N GLU A 115 11.74 -1.38 -1.07
CA GLU A 115 12.45 -2.17 -0.06
C GLU A 115 11.56 -3.20 0.65
N GLU A 116 10.23 -3.03 0.57
CA GLU A 116 9.26 -3.90 1.23
C GLU A 116 9.03 -5.21 0.46
N PRO A 117 8.95 -6.38 1.15
CA PRO A 117 8.79 -7.68 0.52
C PRO A 117 7.55 -7.77 -0.40
N THR A 118 6.45 -7.13 0.01
CA THR A 118 5.18 -7.08 -0.75
C THR A 118 5.34 -6.41 -2.11
N TRP A 119 6.28 -5.47 -2.23
CA TRP A 119 6.50 -4.68 -3.44
C TRP A 119 7.66 -5.22 -4.29
N LYS A 120 8.54 -6.04 -3.71
CA LYS A 120 9.58 -6.81 -4.43
C LYS A 120 9.01 -8.00 -5.21
N ALA A 121 7.89 -8.57 -4.75
CA ALA A 121 7.30 -9.79 -5.32
C ALA A 121 6.25 -9.56 -6.42
N VAL A 122 6.06 -8.32 -6.89
CA VAL A 122 4.97 -7.97 -7.81
C VAL A 122 5.20 -8.61 -9.19
N ARG A 123 4.47 -9.69 -9.47
CA ARG A 123 4.20 -10.15 -10.83
C ARG A 123 3.14 -9.22 -11.44
N PRO A 124 3.23 -8.86 -12.74
CA PRO A 124 2.30 -7.92 -13.40
C PRO A 124 0.81 -8.26 -13.19
N SER A 125 0.48 -9.53 -12.96
CA SER A 125 -0.88 -10.07 -12.86
C SER A 125 -1.55 -9.95 -11.47
N GLN A 126 -0.83 -9.64 -10.38
CA GLN A 126 -1.39 -9.69 -9.01
C GLN A 126 -1.84 -8.32 -8.44
N MET A 127 -1.75 -7.28 -9.26
CA MET A 127 -1.90 -5.88 -8.86
C MET A 127 -3.31 -5.46 -8.41
N LEU A 128 -4.35 -6.24 -8.72
CA LEU A 128 -5.71 -5.97 -8.23
C LEU A 128 -6.12 -6.81 -7.02
N ALA A 129 -5.33 -7.84 -6.64
CA ALA A 129 -5.72 -8.81 -5.61
C ALA A 129 -5.06 -8.62 -4.25
N THR A 130 -3.95 -7.88 -4.15
CA THR A 130 -3.25 -7.73 -2.85
C THR A 130 -3.84 -6.58 -2.04
N THR A 131 -5.15 -6.58 -1.86
CA THR A 131 -5.80 -5.85 -0.77
C THR A 131 -6.20 -6.91 0.25
N PHE A 132 -5.79 -6.75 1.52
CA PHE A 132 -6.16 -7.58 2.69
C PHE A 132 -5.46 -8.94 2.96
N ALA A 133 -4.51 -9.42 2.16
CA ALA A 133 -3.98 -10.78 2.38
C ALA A 133 -3.07 -11.01 3.62
N SER A 134 -2.73 -9.99 4.41
CA SER A 134 -2.02 -10.20 5.69
C SER A 134 -2.86 -9.92 6.94
N VAL A 135 -4.14 -9.56 6.78
CA VAL A 135 -5.08 -9.43 7.92
C VAL A 135 -6.33 -10.32 7.78
N ALA A 136 -6.52 -10.98 6.63
CA ALA A 136 -7.71 -11.78 6.34
C ALA A 136 -7.56 -13.29 6.61
N SER A 137 -6.63 -13.73 7.46
CA SER A 137 -6.60 -15.14 7.90
C SER A 137 -7.61 -15.49 8.99
N VAL A 138 -8.53 -14.59 9.35
CA VAL A 138 -9.66 -14.92 10.25
C VAL A 138 -10.95 -14.74 9.49
N THR A 139 -11.25 -15.67 8.58
CA THR A 139 -12.57 -15.78 7.97
C THR A 139 -13.22 -17.08 8.40
N LEU A 140 -14.22 -16.91 9.28
CA LEU A 140 -15.46 -17.69 9.40
C LEU A 140 -15.36 -19.22 9.56
N ALA A 141 -15.55 -19.68 10.80
CA ALA A 141 -16.35 -20.88 11.04
C ALA A 141 -17.82 -20.46 11.22
N PRO A 142 -18.78 -20.97 10.44
CA PRO A 142 -20.19 -20.78 10.75
C PRO A 142 -20.51 -21.64 11.98
N SER A 143 -20.91 -21.00 13.08
CA SER A 143 -21.48 -21.70 14.23
C SER A 143 -22.83 -22.28 13.83
N VAL A 144 -22.84 -23.53 13.38
CA VAL A 144 -24.03 -24.37 13.29
C VAL A 144 -24.61 -24.48 14.70
N SER A 145 -25.74 -23.80 14.94
CA SER A 145 -26.54 -23.95 16.13
C SER A 145 -27.34 -25.25 16.00
N HIS A 146 -26.82 -26.35 16.56
CA HIS A 146 -27.61 -27.57 16.77
C HIS A 146 -28.59 -27.30 17.92
N ARG A 147 -29.86 -27.01 17.56
CA ARG A 147 -30.98 -27.46 18.38
C ARG A 147 -31.14 -28.96 18.15
N LEU A 148 -31.00 -29.77 19.20
CA LEU A 148 -31.84 -30.97 19.39
C LEU A 148 -31.97 -31.27 20.90
N THR A 149 -33.24 -31.33 21.36
CA THR A 149 -33.84 -32.32 22.28
C THR A 149 -33.02 -32.73 23.52
N GLY A 150 -33.36 -32.36 24.76
CA GLY A 150 -34.59 -32.72 25.47
C GLY A 150 -34.49 -34.11 26.10
N TYR A 151 -34.14 -34.24 27.40
CA TYR A 151 -34.49 -35.38 28.27
C TYR A 151 -34.42 -35.00 29.77
N TRP A 152 -35.52 -35.33 30.44
CA TRP A 152 -35.92 -35.41 31.85
C TRP A 152 -34.86 -35.61 32.96
N THR A 153 -35.06 -34.92 34.09
CA THR A 153 -35.20 -35.37 35.51
C THR A 153 -35.57 -34.08 36.30
N ASN A 154 -36.46 -34.00 37.29
CA ASN A 154 -36.92 -34.85 38.38
C ASN A 154 -38.35 -34.43 38.75
#